data_AF-A0A3L8SEL3-F1
#
_entry.id   AF-A0A3L8SEL3-F1
#
_cell.length_a   1.000
_cell.length_b   1.000
_cell.length_c   1.000
_cell.angle_alpha   90.00
_cell.angle_beta   90.00
_cell.angle_gamma   90.00
#
_symmetry.space_group_name_H-M   'P 1'
#
loop_
_entity.id
_entity.type
_entity.pdbx_description
1 polymer ?
#
loop_
_entity_poly.entity_id
_entity_poly.type
_entity_poly.pdbx_seq_one_letter_code
_entity_poly.pdbx_strand_id
1 'polypeptide(L)'
;MVYERFQQPSHGFRDLLGQYLIGEKPKGILETEEMLRVGAGLTGIGELSLHPDGSLHLQPPAQGGEFFLCLGDWQTVRSELESASGLWKGAALLCAAAGLAVLLHALCRAYRRSRPKQQQEDKEPDGEEAGDRAPEDSCVVCLSQPRECVLLGCGHICCCFRCFQALPTRLCPICRGPIDRVVPLYQA
;
A
#
# COMPACT_ATOMS: atom_id res chain seq x y z
N MET A 1 43.39 -0.14 35.74
CA MET A 1 43.17 -0.50 34.32
C MET A 1 43.84 -1.83 34.11
N VAL A 2 43.10 -2.87 33.77
CA VAL A 2 43.70 -4.19 33.56
C VAL A 2 43.10 -4.73 32.28
N TYR A 3 43.77 -4.46 31.15
CA TYR A 3 43.44 -4.92 29.79
C TYR A 3 42.43 -4.08 28.98
N GLU A 4 42.89 -3.62 27.82
CA GLU A 4 42.11 -2.93 26.79
C GLU A 4 42.50 -3.56 25.44
N ARG A 5 41.54 -4.11 24.69
CA ARG A 5 41.79 -4.75 23.40
C ARG A 5 40.81 -4.21 22.36
N PHE A 6 41.36 -3.69 21.27
CA PHE A 6 40.59 -3.19 20.15
C PHE A 6 40.55 -4.23 19.03
N GLN A 7 39.37 -4.74 18.69
CA GLN A 7 39.15 -5.58 17.52
C GLN A 7 38.60 -4.74 16.37
N GLN A 8 39.37 -4.69 15.28
CA GLN A 8 38.91 -4.10 14.03
C GLN A 8 37.83 -5.01 13.39
N PRO A 9 36.72 -4.44 12.88
CA PRO A 9 35.69 -5.25 12.27
C PRO A 9 36.20 -5.86 10.96
N SER A 10 35.91 -7.14 10.72
CA SER A 10 36.09 -7.76 9.42
C SER A 10 35.06 -7.18 8.45
N HIS A 11 35.51 -6.41 7.47
CA HIS A 11 34.60 -5.69 6.56
C HIS A 11 33.88 -6.63 5.59
N GLY A 12 32.56 -6.77 5.74
CA GLY A 12 31.68 -7.41 4.76
C GLY A 12 31.03 -6.39 3.80
N PHE A 13 30.61 -6.84 2.61
CA PHE A 13 29.94 -5.99 1.61
C PHE A 13 28.67 -5.30 2.14
N ARG A 14 27.94 -5.95 3.05
CA ARG A 14 26.71 -5.41 3.65
C ARG A 14 26.99 -4.25 4.62
N ASP A 15 28.14 -4.26 5.29
CA ASP A 15 28.52 -3.22 6.25
C ASP A 15 28.90 -1.93 5.53
N LEU A 16 29.52 -2.02 4.35
CA LEU A 16 29.84 -0.86 3.51
C LEU A 16 28.57 -0.16 3.01
N LEU A 17 27.55 -0.94 2.63
CA LEU A 17 26.27 -0.38 2.19
C LEU A 17 25.51 0.26 3.37
N GLY A 18 25.54 -0.36 4.55
CA GLY A 18 24.98 0.21 5.78
C GLY A 18 25.65 1.52 6.19
N GLN A 19 26.97 1.60 6.11
CA GLN A 19 27.75 2.80 6.42
C GLN A 19 27.39 3.98 5.50
N TYR A 20 27.11 3.72 4.21
CA TYR A 20 26.71 4.77 3.28
C TYR A 20 25.32 5.32 3.58
N LEU A 21 24.39 4.46 4.02
CA LEU A 21 23.01 4.87 4.32
C LEU A 21 22.86 5.51 5.71
N ILE A 22 23.63 5.07 6.69
CA ILE A 22 23.51 5.50 8.09
C ILE A 22 24.46 6.68 8.39
N GLY A 23 25.57 6.83 7.66
CA GLY A 23 26.54 7.91 7.86
C GLY A 23 27.46 7.73 9.08
N GLU A 24 27.25 6.68 9.87
CA GLU A 24 28.11 6.33 11.00
C GLU A 24 29.10 5.21 10.59
N LYS A 25 30.39 5.45 10.82
CA LYS A 25 31.45 4.48 10.53
C LYS A 25 31.91 3.81 11.82
N PRO A 26 31.49 2.57 12.13
CA PRO A 26 31.98 1.84 13.29
C PRO A 26 33.48 1.58 13.13
N LYS A 27 34.29 2.05 14.09
CA LYS A 27 35.75 1.91 14.04
C LYS A 27 36.23 0.53 14.50
N GLY A 28 35.45 -0.14 15.35
CA GLY A 28 35.77 -1.43 15.94
C GLY A 28 35.09 -1.62 17.29
N ILE A 29 35.25 -2.80 17.86
CA ILE A 29 34.75 -3.13 19.20
C ILE A 29 35.93 -2.92 20.17
N LEU A 30 35.69 -2.14 21.23
CA LEU A 30 36.65 -1.91 22.30
C LEU A 30 36.26 -2.76 23.51
N GLU A 31 37.02 -3.82 23.77
CA GLU A 31 36.88 -4.61 24.99
C GLU A 31 37.71 -3.95 26.09
N THR A 32 37.06 -3.59 27.20
CA THR A 32 37.71 -3.05 28.40
C THR A 32 37.43 -3.94 29.59
N GLU A 33 38.48 -4.35 30.28
CA GLU A 33 38.37 -5.14 31.52
C GLU A 33 38.58 -4.20 32.73
N GLU A 34 37.56 -4.13 33.59
CA GLU A 34 37.58 -3.33 34.81
C GLU A 34 37.51 -4.22 36.05
N MET A 35 38.28 -3.85 37.08
CA MET A 35 38.22 -4.50 38.38
C MET A 35 36.97 -4.03 39.14
N LEU A 36 36.10 -4.96 39.51
CA LEU A 36 34.99 -4.65 40.42
C LEU A 36 35.52 -4.30 41.82
N ARG A 37 34.90 -3.30 42.44
CA ARG A 37 35.14 -2.98 43.84
C ARG A 37 34.60 -4.09 44.73
N VAL A 38 35.34 -4.40 45.80
CA VAL A 38 34.91 -5.39 46.79
C VAL A 38 33.58 -4.92 47.41
N GLY A 39 32.54 -5.77 47.33
CA GLY A 39 31.19 -5.45 47.78
C GLY A 39 30.23 -4.91 46.71
N ALA A 40 30.66 -4.80 45.45
CA ALA A 40 29.76 -4.49 44.35
C ALA A 40 28.82 -5.66 44.04
N GLY A 41 27.54 -5.37 43.84
CA GLY A 41 26.55 -6.36 43.40
C GLY A 41 26.73 -6.69 41.91
N LEU A 42 26.67 -7.98 41.57
CA LEU A 42 26.73 -8.50 40.21
C LEU A 42 25.53 -9.39 39.96
N THR A 43 24.84 -9.18 38.84
CA THR A 43 23.78 -10.07 38.38
C THR A 43 24.39 -11.02 37.36
N GLY A 44 24.51 -12.30 37.73
CA GLY A 44 24.94 -13.36 36.81
C GLY A 44 23.76 -14.13 36.25
N ILE A 45 23.74 -14.31 34.93
CA ILE A 45 22.77 -15.14 34.21
C ILE A 45 23.49 -16.43 33.81
N GLY A 46 23.08 -17.54 34.42
CA GLY A 46 23.67 -18.85 34.19
C GLY A 46 22.99 -19.93 35.02
N GLU A 47 23.48 -21.16 34.89
CA GLU A 47 23.01 -22.29 35.67
C GLU A 47 23.76 -22.33 37.01
N LEU A 48 23.05 -22.44 38.13
CA LEU A 48 23.66 -22.60 39.45
C LEU A 48 23.88 -24.09 39.73
N SER A 49 25.13 -24.52 39.81
CA SER A 49 25.51 -25.85 40.27
C SER A 49 26.08 -25.78 41.68
N LEU A 50 25.62 -26.68 42.55
CA LEU A 50 26.15 -26.82 43.91
C LEU A 50 27.32 -27.79 43.87
N HIS A 51 28.52 -27.31 44.20
CA HIS A 51 29.67 -28.18 44.35
C HIS A 51 29.55 -29.01 45.64
N PRO A 52 30.17 -30.20 45.70
CA PRO A 52 30.16 -31.07 46.88
C PRO A 52 30.72 -30.41 48.15
N ASP A 53 31.42 -29.30 48.00
CA ASP A 53 32.06 -28.50 49.06
C ASP A 53 31.07 -27.51 49.71
N GLY A 54 29.82 -27.44 49.22
CA GLY A 54 28.78 -26.51 49.69
C GLY A 54 28.87 -25.12 49.08
N SER A 55 29.82 -24.86 48.17
CA SER A 55 29.89 -23.62 47.39
C SER A 55 28.96 -23.65 46.19
N LEU A 56 28.28 -22.53 45.92
CA LEU A 56 27.47 -22.32 44.71
C LEU A 56 28.35 -21.75 43.60
N HIS A 57 28.43 -22.45 42.46
CA HIS A 57 29.08 -21.93 41.26
C HIS A 57 28.02 -21.63 40.19
N LEU A 58 28.17 -20.49 39.52
CA LEU A 58 27.47 -20.25 38.26
C LEU A 58 28.28 -20.87 37.13
N GLN A 59 27.64 -21.67 36.30
CA GLN A 59 28.23 -22.30 35.12
C GLN A 59 27.40 -21.92 33.87
N PRO A 60 28.03 -21.83 32.68
CA PRO A 60 27.29 -21.76 31.43
C PRO A 60 26.30 -22.93 31.32
N PRO A 61 25.04 -22.64 30.92
CA PRO A 61 23.99 -23.65 30.86
C PRO A 61 24.36 -24.78 29.91
N ALA A 62 24.02 -26.02 30.30
CA ALA A 62 24.39 -27.24 29.55
C ALA A 62 23.92 -27.27 28.08
N GLN A 63 23.00 -26.39 27.69
CA GLN A 63 22.49 -26.25 26.32
C GLN A 63 23.39 -25.40 25.39
N GLY A 64 24.59 -25.01 25.84
CA GLY A 64 25.54 -24.23 25.03
C GLY A 64 25.24 -22.74 24.98
N GLY A 65 24.46 -22.23 25.94
CA GLY A 65 24.24 -20.79 26.09
C GLY A 65 25.46 -20.10 26.70
N GLU A 66 25.68 -18.84 26.32
CA GLU A 66 26.73 -18.02 26.91
C GLU A 66 26.33 -17.58 28.33
N PHE A 67 27.32 -17.55 29.21
CA PHE A 67 27.20 -17.03 30.57
C PHE A 67 27.45 -15.53 30.53
N PHE A 68 26.54 -14.74 31.11
CA PHE A 68 26.63 -13.29 31.12
C PHE A 68 26.64 -12.75 32.54
N LEU A 69 27.58 -11.84 32.81
CA LEU A 69 27.63 -11.04 34.03
C LEU A 69 27.25 -9.62 33.69
N CYS A 70 26.26 -9.08 34.38
CA CYS A 70 25.84 -7.70 34.25
C CYS A 70 26.03 -6.95 35.57
N LEU A 71 26.63 -5.76 35.47
CA LEU A 71 26.75 -4.78 36.55
C LEU A 71 25.44 -4.04 36.83
N GLY A 72 24.45 -4.18 35.95
CA GLY A 72 23.14 -3.54 36.07
C GLY A 72 22.09 -4.43 36.74
N ASP A 73 21.02 -3.79 37.23
CA ASP A 73 19.86 -4.47 37.79
C ASP A 73 19.10 -5.26 36.72
N TRP A 74 18.63 -6.46 37.11
CA TRP A 74 17.86 -7.38 36.25
C TRP A 74 16.66 -6.71 35.56
N GLN A 75 16.06 -5.71 36.20
CA GLN A 75 14.89 -5.02 35.65
C GLN A 75 15.22 -4.19 34.40
N THR A 76 16.40 -3.57 34.37
CA THR A 76 16.83 -2.72 33.24
C THR A 76 17.05 -3.56 31.99
N VAL A 77 17.72 -4.71 32.15
CA VAL A 77 17.96 -5.68 31.07
C VAL A 77 16.65 -6.22 30.50
N ARG A 78 15.68 -6.53 31.36
CA ARG A 78 14.37 -7.02 30.92
C ARG A 78 13.58 -5.96 30.17
N SER A 79 13.64 -4.70 30.61
CA SER A 79 12.89 -3.58 30.00
C SER A 79 13.35 -3.27 28.58
N GLU A 80 14.65 -3.41 28.29
CA GLU A 80 15.19 -3.18 26.94
C GLU A 80 14.74 -4.25 25.95
N LEU A 81 14.75 -5.52 26.37
CA LEU A 81 14.25 -6.63 25.56
C LEU A 81 12.75 -6.51 25.27
N GLU A 82 11.95 -6.11 26.26
CA GLU A 82 10.52 -5.89 26.09
C GLU A 82 10.23 -4.70 25.14
N SER A 83 11.00 -3.62 25.25
CA SER A 83 10.93 -2.45 24.36
C SER A 83 11.24 -2.82 22.90
N ALA A 84 12.32 -3.58 22.67
CA ALA A 84 12.66 -4.09 21.35
C ALA A 84 11.51 -4.94 20.77
N SER A 85 10.88 -5.79 21.58
CA SER A 85 9.74 -6.61 21.15
C SER A 85 8.53 -5.79 20.68
N GLY A 86 8.30 -4.63 21.28
CA GLY A 86 7.22 -3.72 20.92
C GLY A 86 7.39 -3.14 19.51
N LEU A 87 8.62 -2.77 19.17
CA LEU A 87 8.96 -2.24 17.83
C LEU A 87 8.74 -3.30 16.74
N TRP A 88 9.19 -4.53 16.97
CA TRP A 88 8.99 -5.63 16.03
C TRP A 88 7.52 -6.02 15.86
N LYS A 89 6.72 -5.97 16.94
CA LYS A 89 5.26 -6.16 16.87
C LYS A 89 4.60 -5.07 16.02
N GLY A 90 5.00 -3.81 16.20
CA GLY A 90 4.50 -2.69 15.40
C GLY A 90 4.85 -2.82 13.92
N ALA A 91 6.10 -3.17 13.61
CA ALA A 91 6.56 -3.40 12.23
C ALA A 91 5.80 -4.55 11.56
N ALA A 92 5.57 -5.66 12.27
CA ALA A 92 4.80 -6.80 11.76
C ALA A 92 3.34 -6.41 11.46
N LEU A 93 2.71 -5.62 12.32
CA LEU A 93 1.34 -5.13 12.13
C LEU A 93 1.23 -4.22 10.90
N LEU A 94 2.18 -3.30 10.71
CA LEU A 94 2.20 -2.40 9.55
C LEU A 94 2.35 -3.16 8.23
N CYS A 95 3.29 -4.12 8.18
CA CYS A 95 3.49 -4.96 7.01
C CYS A 95 2.25 -5.80 6.67
N ALA A 96 1.57 -6.35 7.68
CA ALA A 96 0.33 -7.11 7.49
C ALA A 96 -0.81 -6.22 6.95
N ALA A 97 -0.97 -5.01 7.50
CA ALA A 97 -1.97 -4.05 7.04
C ALA A 97 -1.73 -3.62 5.58
N ALA A 98 -0.48 -3.32 5.23
CA ALA A 98 -0.10 -2.98 3.86
C ALA A 98 -0.36 -4.16 2.89
N GLY A 99 0.00 -5.39 3.28
CA GLY A 99 -0.27 -6.59 2.51
C GLY A 99 -1.77 -6.82 2.26
N LEU A 100 -2.59 -6.66 3.30
CA LEU A 100 -4.05 -6.78 3.20
C LEU A 100 -4.65 -5.69 2.28
N ALA A 101 -4.19 -4.44 2.40
CA ALA A 101 -4.63 -3.35 1.54
C ALA A 101 -4.31 -3.60 0.06
N VAL A 102 -3.10 -4.11 -0.24
CA VAL A 102 -2.69 -4.46 -1.61
C VAL A 102 -3.51 -5.64 -2.14
N LEU A 103 -3.73 -6.68 -1.34
CA LEU A 103 -4.56 -7.83 -1.72
C LEU A 103 -6.00 -7.41 -2.02
N LEU A 104 -6.61 -6.61 -1.14
CA LEU A 104 -7.96 -6.05 -1.35
C LEU A 104 -8.00 -5.17 -2.59
N HIS A 105 -6.98 -4.34 -2.83
CA HIS A 105 -6.95 -3.49 -4.02
C HIS A 105 -6.83 -4.31 -5.30
N ALA A 106 -5.99 -5.34 -5.33
CA ALA A 106 -5.86 -6.25 -6.46
C ALA A 106 -7.16 -7.02 -6.72
N LEU A 107 -7.80 -7.54 -5.67
CA LEU A 107 -9.10 -8.21 -5.72
C LEU A 107 -10.21 -7.27 -6.23
N CYS A 108 -10.32 -6.06 -5.70
CA CYS A 108 -11.28 -5.06 -6.17
C CYS A 108 -11.02 -4.66 -7.61
N ARG A 109 -9.75 -4.52 -8.03
CA ARG A 109 -9.40 -4.20 -9.41
C ARG A 109 -9.74 -5.34 -10.36
N ALA A 110 -9.51 -6.59 -9.96
CA ALA A 110 -9.92 -7.77 -10.71
C ALA A 110 -11.45 -7.89 -10.79
N TYR A 111 -12.16 -7.70 -9.68
CA TYR A 111 -13.62 -7.73 -9.62
C TYR A 111 -14.25 -6.61 -10.48
N ARG A 112 -13.68 -5.40 -10.45
CA ARG A 112 -14.11 -4.29 -11.32
C ARG A 112 -13.83 -4.54 -12.79
N ARG A 113 -12.69 -5.15 -13.14
CA ARG A 113 -12.42 -5.57 -14.54
C ARG A 113 -13.42 -6.63 -15.01
N SER A 114 -13.82 -7.52 -14.11
CA SER A 114 -14.85 -8.53 -14.34
C SER A 114 -16.27 -8.04 -14.10
N ARG A 115 -16.48 -6.73 -13.85
CA ARG A 115 -17.78 -6.07 -14.03
C ARG A 115 -17.81 -5.38 -15.41
N PRO A 116 -17.89 -6.10 -16.55
CA PRO A 116 -18.49 -5.52 -17.73
C PRO A 116 -20.00 -5.35 -17.44
N LYS A 117 -20.50 -4.11 -17.54
CA LYS A 117 -21.93 -3.70 -17.58
C LYS A 117 -22.77 -3.54 -16.29
N GLN A 118 -22.31 -3.82 -15.08
CA GLN A 118 -23.17 -3.72 -13.87
C GLN A 118 -22.84 -2.53 -12.95
N GLN A 119 -22.57 -1.36 -13.54
CA GLN A 119 -22.41 -0.08 -12.81
C GLN A 119 -23.53 0.92 -13.12
N GLN A 120 -24.67 0.43 -13.61
CA GLN A 120 -25.88 1.24 -13.79
C GLN A 120 -27.02 0.90 -12.80
N GLU A 121 -26.85 -0.09 -11.91
CA GLU A 121 -27.94 -0.58 -11.05
C GLU A 121 -27.75 -0.38 -9.52
N ASP A 122 -26.60 0.12 -9.04
CA ASP A 122 -26.30 0.20 -7.59
C ASP A 122 -25.99 1.62 -7.10
N LYS A 123 -26.60 2.63 -7.72
CA LYS A 123 -26.69 3.96 -7.12
C LYS A 123 -28.02 4.56 -7.53
N GLU A 124 -29.03 4.41 -6.67
CA GLU A 124 -30.03 5.42 -6.28
C GLU A 124 -30.72 4.92 -5.00
N PRO A 125 -30.93 5.83 -4.03
CA PRO A 125 -32.23 6.48 -4.02
C PRO A 125 -32.06 8.01 -4.01
N ASP A 126 -32.58 8.66 -5.05
CA ASP A 126 -33.64 9.67 -4.98
C ASP A 126 -33.49 10.69 -6.12
N GLY A 127 -34.29 10.51 -7.18
CA GLY A 127 -34.70 11.61 -8.07
C GLY A 127 -34.30 11.50 -9.55
N GLU A 128 -35.30 11.15 -10.37
CA GLU A 128 -35.52 11.58 -11.76
C GLU A 128 -34.86 10.77 -12.91
N GLU A 129 -35.67 9.83 -13.44
CA GLU A 129 -36.02 9.68 -14.87
C GLU A 129 -34.92 9.94 -15.93
N ALA A 130 -34.39 8.87 -16.55
CA ALA A 130 -34.47 8.65 -18.01
C ALA A 130 -33.57 7.48 -18.45
N GLY A 131 -34.17 6.56 -19.19
CA GLY A 131 -33.50 5.41 -19.79
C GLY A 131 -32.46 5.77 -20.85
N ASP A 132 -31.60 4.79 -21.11
CA ASP A 132 -30.98 4.50 -22.41
C ASP A 132 -30.62 5.72 -23.27
N ARG A 133 -29.59 6.48 -22.84
CA ARG A 133 -29.07 7.57 -23.68
C ARG A 133 -28.01 7.01 -24.63
N ALA A 134 -28.46 6.63 -25.82
CA ALA A 134 -27.73 7.02 -27.03
C ALA A 134 -27.25 8.48 -26.83
N PRO A 135 -26.03 8.87 -27.23
CA PRO A 135 -25.56 10.23 -27.00
C PRO A 135 -26.68 11.18 -27.45
N GLU A 136 -27.15 12.07 -26.57
CA GLU A 136 -28.33 12.92 -26.85
C GLU A 136 -28.15 13.76 -28.13
N ASP A 137 -26.92 13.82 -28.62
CA ASP A 137 -26.49 14.48 -29.85
C ASP A 137 -26.35 13.54 -31.06
N SER A 138 -26.75 12.27 -30.98
CA SER A 138 -26.65 11.29 -32.08
C SER A 138 -27.89 11.26 -32.98
N CYS A 139 -27.67 10.96 -34.26
CA CYS A 139 -28.71 10.87 -35.27
C CYS A 139 -29.69 9.74 -34.91
N VAL A 140 -30.99 10.04 -34.89
CA VAL A 140 -32.06 9.08 -34.54
C VAL A 140 -32.23 7.93 -35.54
N VAL A 141 -31.57 8.02 -36.70
CA VAL A 141 -31.68 7.03 -37.79
C VAL A 141 -30.51 6.04 -37.74
N CYS A 142 -29.27 6.52 -37.70
CA CYS A 142 -28.10 5.65 -37.69
C CYS A 142 -27.50 5.40 -36.31
N LEU A 143 -27.87 6.21 -35.31
CA LEU A 143 -27.33 6.17 -33.93
C LEU A 143 -25.79 6.21 -33.86
N SER A 144 -25.12 6.59 -34.95
CA SER A 144 -23.67 6.48 -35.11
C SER A 144 -23.00 7.83 -35.33
N GLN A 145 -23.65 8.70 -36.10
CA GLN A 145 -23.15 10.05 -36.40
C GLN A 145 -23.90 11.10 -35.59
N PRO A 146 -23.27 12.25 -35.27
CA PRO A 146 -23.94 13.33 -34.58
C PRO A 146 -25.05 13.98 -35.44
N ARG A 147 -25.92 14.76 -34.80
CA ARG A 147 -26.97 15.53 -35.45
C ARG A 147 -26.36 16.78 -36.07
N GLU A 148 -26.25 16.78 -37.39
CA GLU A 148 -25.56 17.83 -38.15
C GLU A 148 -26.53 18.71 -38.96
N CYS A 149 -27.84 18.46 -38.91
CA CYS A 149 -28.81 19.09 -39.81
C CYS A 149 -30.07 19.56 -39.07
N VAL A 150 -30.53 20.78 -39.39
CA VAL A 150 -31.84 21.32 -38.98
C VAL A 150 -32.83 21.15 -40.13
N LEU A 151 -33.99 20.55 -39.84
CA LEU A 151 -35.08 20.39 -40.79
C LEU A 151 -35.99 21.61 -40.79
N LEU A 152 -35.89 22.49 -41.78
CA LEU A 152 -36.74 23.66 -41.93
C LEU A 152 -38.14 23.25 -42.43
N GLY A 153 -39.16 23.81 -41.80
CA GLY A 153 -40.56 23.36 -41.89
C GLY A 153 -41.10 22.95 -40.51
N CYS A 154 -40.28 22.26 -39.71
CA CYS A 154 -40.63 21.87 -38.33
C CYS A 154 -39.57 22.22 -37.26
N GLY A 155 -38.33 22.53 -37.67
CA GLY A 155 -37.24 22.96 -36.77
C GLY A 155 -36.51 21.84 -36.03
N HIS A 156 -36.84 20.57 -36.26
CA HIS A 156 -36.22 19.45 -35.54
C HIS A 156 -34.78 19.19 -35.99
N ILE A 157 -33.91 18.97 -35.00
CA ILE A 157 -32.51 18.56 -35.15
C ILE A 157 -32.44 17.09 -34.76
N CYS A 158 -32.53 16.18 -35.73
CA CYS A 158 -32.69 14.75 -35.45
C CYS A 158 -31.80 13.83 -36.29
N CYS A 159 -31.23 14.29 -37.39
CA CYS A 159 -30.48 13.45 -38.31
C CYS A 159 -29.13 14.04 -38.75
N CYS A 160 -28.18 13.17 -39.09
CA CYS A 160 -26.98 13.56 -39.82
C CYS A 160 -27.31 13.78 -41.31
N PHE A 161 -26.41 14.43 -42.04
CA PHE A 161 -26.63 14.78 -43.44
C PHE A 161 -26.86 13.54 -44.33
N ARG A 162 -26.14 12.45 -44.06
CA ARG A 162 -26.27 11.19 -44.80
C ARG A 162 -27.65 10.55 -44.61
N CYS A 163 -28.14 10.51 -43.37
CA CYS A 163 -29.44 9.93 -43.06
C CYS A 163 -30.58 10.77 -43.63
N PHE A 164 -30.47 12.10 -43.62
CA PHE A 164 -31.44 12.98 -44.28
C PHE A 164 -31.55 12.70 -45.78
N GLN A 165 -30.43 12.52 -46.48
CA GLN A 165 -30.45 12.21 -47.92
C GLN A 165 -31.05 10.85 -48.23
N ALA A 166 -30.90 9.88 -47.31
CA ALA A 166 -31.43 8.53 -47.45
C ALA A 166 -32.91 8.39 -47.03
N LEU A 167 -33.56 9.47 -46.59
CA LEU A 167 -34.97 9.41 -46.21
C LEU A 167 -35.85 9.10 -47.44
N PRO A 168 -36.68 8.04 -47.39
CA PRO A 168 -37.52 7.67 -48.53
C PRO A 168 -38.64 8.70 -48.79
N THR A 169 -39.04 9.44 -47.77
CA THR A 169 -40.00 10.56 -47.88
C THR A 169 -39.42 11.79 -47.19
N ARG A 170 -39.70 12.98 -47.71
CA ARG A 170 -39.23 14.28 -47.16
C ARG A 170 -40.04 14.69 -45.93
N LEU A 171 -40.16 13.80 -44.95
CA LEU A 171 -40.90 14.01 -43.70
C LEU A 171 -39.95 13.93 -42.50
N CYS A 172 -40.21 14.75 -41.49
CA CYS A 172 -39.43 14.73 -40.25
C CYS A 172 -39.63 13.41 -39.49
N PRO A 173 -38.56 12.70 -39.10
CA PRO A 173 -38.67 11.47 -38.28
C PRO A 173 -39.35 11.66 -36.92
N ILE A 174 -39.32 12.87 -36.36
CA ILE A 174 -39.90 13.18 -35.06
C ILE A 174 -41.39 13.53 -35.19
N CYS A 175 -41.72 14.55 -35.99
CA CYS A 175 -43.08 15.11 -36.04
C CYS A 175 -43.86 14.79 -37.33
N ARG A 176 -43.25 14.07 -38.28
CA ARG A 176 -43.82 13.73 -39.59
C ARG A 176 -44.27 14.92 -40.45
N GLY A 177 -43.84 16.13 -40.12
CA GLY A 177 -44.09 17.34 -40.92
C GLY A 177 -43.25 17.35 -42.20
N PRO A 178 -43.70 18.05 -43.27
CA PRO A 178 -42.94 18.21 -44.50
C PRO A 178 -41.64 19.01 -44.25
N ILE A 179 -40.57 18.61 -44.92
CA ILE A 179 -39.27 19.28 -44.87
C ILE A 179 -39.12 20.17 -46.10
N ASP A 180 -39.15 21.49 -45.91
CA ASP A 180 -39.02 22.46 -47.00
C ASP A 180 -37.54 22.62 -47.42
N ARG A 181 -36.66 22.75 -46.43
CA ARG A 181 -35.23 23.02 -46.63
C ARG A 181 -34.41 22.41 -45.48
N VAL A 182 -33.11 22.20 -45.70
CA VAL A 182 -32.19 21.72 -44.65
C VAL A 182 -30.96 22.59 -44.61
N VAL A 183 -30.52 22.91 -43.38
CA VAL A 183 -29.31 23.69 -43.12
C VAL A 183 -28.37 22.86 -42.26
N PRO A 184 -27.09 22.71 -42.64
CA PRO A 184 -26.10 22.06 -41.81
C PRO A 184 -25.77 22.92 -40.59
N LEU A 185 -25.70 22.30 -39.42
CA LEU A 185 -25.23 22.91 -38.18
C LEU A 185 -23.71 22.81 -38.12
N TYR A 186 -23.05 23.95 -37.97
CA TYR A 186 -21.64 24.00 -37.60
C TYR A 186 -21.55 24.11 -36.08
N GLN A 187 -21.13 23.03 -35.42
CA GLN A 187 -20.73 23.07 -34.01
C GLN A 187 -19.32 23.65 -33.95
N ALA A 188 -19.14 24.73 -33.17
CA ALA A 188 -17.85 25.40 -32.96
C ALA A 188 -17.02 24.69 -31.89
#